data_AF-A0A7W3TNL3-F1
#
_entry.id   AF-A0A7W3TNL3-F1
#
_cell.length_a   1.000
_cell.length_b   1.000
_cell.length_c   1.000
_cell.angle_alpha   90.00
_cell.angle_beta   90.00
_cell.angle_gamma   90.00
#
_symmetry.space_group_name_H-M   'P 1'
#
loop_
_entity.id
_entity.type
_entity.pdbx_description
1 polymer ?
#
loop_
_entity_poly.entity_id
_entity_poly.type
_entity_poly.pdbx_seq_one_letter_code
_entity_poly.pdbx_strand_id
1 'polypeptide(L)'
;MALALALGAPAVTAQTEGKERPLSPFQMKQTERAQLESMLKAELQRTVDSQKRIEGQGKHPLVLSARFERRDEFGRGANTPWLIVDISKGYLPRNPDYNRGVRHMGADFEDILSELHNTAYELLLDVVHIKGVEFLFDGRDIYHYYPEDSPPEYFDPSHKDAVSSAATSTVVVAAGHGIYRNYGSVCGLAWCPQRDEHNGITEDFVTPGYAAELKKWLIERSHETVTMIGNPRSKSTDTHQPSGQPWWKLGARYSLEASYPDSPEIWHSLPNNTGHLRERNEDIRSRPLFANHIGAGTILHLHTNAANPSATGVRVLFHTGRAIDEKLGNSILCYMKELIHAQEPYEDYTVPNMAIPRNDLGENSLAHMPPLL
;
A
#
# COMPACT_ATOMS: atom_id res chain seq x y z
N MET A 1 -9.48 18.45 0.84
CA MET A 1 -9.32 19.68 1.65
C MET A 1 -9.56 19.30 3.11
N ALA A 2 -8.54 18.77 3.77
CA ALA A 2 -8.65 18.30 5.15
C ALA A 2 -8.61 19.51 6.09
N LEU A 3 -9.74 19.76 6.76
CA LEU A 3 -9.88 20.80 7.76
C LEU A 3 -9.14 20.31 9.02
N ALA A 4 -7.91 20.80 9.23
CA ALA A 4 -7.18 20.58 10.48
C ALA A 4 -7.90 21.31 11.62
N LEU A 5 -8.79 20.59 12.31
CA LEU A 5 -9.34 21.02 13.58
C LEU A 5 -8.40 20.56 14.68
N ALA A 6 -7.79 21.55 15.36
CA ALA A 6 -7.08 21.36 16.61
C ALA A 6 -8.04 20.74 17.64
N LEU A 7 -8.00 19.42 17.76
CA LEU A 7 -8.59 18.72 18.89
C LEU A 7 -7.63 18.93 20.06
N GLY A 8 -8.05 19.75 21.02
CA GLY A 8 -7.42 19.82 22.33
C GLY A 8 -7.52 18.44 22.98
N ALA A 9 -6.45 17.65 22.83
CA ALA A 9 -6.22 16.50 23.69
C ALA A 9 -6.19 17.01 25.14
N PRO A 10 -6.78 16.30 26.12
CA PRO A 10 -6.49 16.59 27.51
C PRO A 10 -4.97 16.46 27.68
N ALA A 11 -4.36 17.51 28.24
CA ALA A 11 -2.93 17.57 28.49
C ALA A 11 -2.52 16.37 29.36
N VAL A 12 -2.05 15.30 28.72
CA VAL A 12 -1.14 14.37 29.36
C VAL A 12 0.15 15.15 29.49
N THR A 13 0.47 15.56 30.71
CA THR A 13 1.72 16.23 31.06
C THR A 13 2.88 15.33 30.62
N ALA A 14 3.44 15.60 29.44
CA ALA A 14 4.71 15.05 29.02
C ALA A 14 5.80 15.79 29.80
N GLN A 15 6.35 15.11 30.81
CA GLN A 15 7.68 15.45 31.30
C GLN A 15 8.66 15.07 30.19
N THR A 16 9.37 16.07 29.68
CA THR A 16 10.49 15.92 28.77
C THR A 16 11.66 15.28 29.49
N GLU A 17 11.94 14.00 29.21
CA GLU A 17 13.28 13.38 29.27
C GLU A 17 13.21 11.96 28.68
N GLY A 18 13.77 11.77 27.48
CA GLY A 18 13.74 10.51 26.72
C GLY A 18 12.38 10.24 26.05
N LYS A 19 12.33 10.05 24.73
CA LYS A 19 11.10 9.62 24.04
C LYS A 19 10.72 8.22 24.55
N GLU A 20 9.93 8.14 25.61
CA GLU A 20 9.32 6.89 26.07
C GLU A 20 8.54 6.29 24.90
N ARG A 21 8.70 4.98 24.69
CA ARG A 21 7.98 4.29 23.62
C ARG A 21 6.47 4.43 23.87
N PRO A 22 5.66 4.70 22.84
CA PRO A 22 4.21 4.73 22.98
C PRO A 22 3.69 3.46 23.66
N LEU A 23 2.80 3.63 24.63
CA LEU A 23 2.23 2.52 25.39
C LEU A 23 1.34 1.66 24.50
N SER A 24 1.20 0.38 24.84
CA SER A 24 0.15 -0.46 24.25
C SER A 24 -1.22 0.08 24.67
N PRO A 25 -2.25 0.07 23.79
CA PRO A 25 -3.60 0.49 24.16
C PRO A 25 -4.20 -0.35 25.31
N PHE A 26 -3.67 -1.56 25.55
CA PHE A 26 -4.10 -2.43 26.64
C PHE A 26 -3.36 -2.17 27.97
N GLN A 27 -2.42 -1.23 28.00
CA GLN A 27 -1.81 -0.71 29.23
C GLN A 27 -2.52 0.55 29.73
N MET A 28 -3.36 1.18 28.90
CA MET A 28 -4.19 2.33 29.27
C MET A 28 -5.32 1.91 30.22
N LYS A 29 -5.87 2.86 30.99
CA LYS A 29 -7.11 2.59 31.73
C LYS A 29 -8.25 2.31 30.75
N GLN A 30 -9.18 1.45 31.14
CA GLN A 30 -10.32 1.08 30.30
C GLN A 30 -11.12 2.30 29.82
N THR A 31 -11.29 3.32 30.68
CA THR A 31 -11.98 4.58 30.34
C THR A 31 -11.22 5.40 29.29
N GLU A 32 -9.89 5.47 29.39
CA GLU A 32 -9.02 6.19 28.45
C GLU A 32 -9.01 5.48 27.09
N ARG A 33 -8.91 4.15 27.08
CA ARG A 33 -9.00 3.34 25.86
C ARG A 33 -10.35 3.51 25.17
N ALA A 34 -11.45 3.42 25.91
CA ALA A 34 -12.80 3.60 25.36
C ALA A 34 -13.02 5.02 24.79
N GLN A 35 -12.44 6.04 25.42
CA GLN A 35 -12.46 7.40 24.88
C GLN A 35 -11.67 7.50 23.57
N LEU A 36 -10.48 6.91 23.50
CA LEU A 36 -9.67 6.87 22.28
C LEU A 36 -10.41 6.14 21.14
N GLU A 37 -11.01 4.98 21.42
CA GLU A 37 -11.84 4.23 20.45
C GLU A 37 -13.03 5.08 19.95
N SER A 38 -13.69 5.83 20.84
CA SER A 38 -14.77 6.74 20.47
C SER A 38 -14.29 7.89 19.58
N MET A 39 -13.10 8.44 19.84
CA MET A 39 -12.50 9.50 19.02
C MET A 39 -12.12 8.97 17.63
N LEU A 40 -11.48 7.79 17.56
CA LEU A 40 -11.15 7.12 16.30
C LEU A 40 -12.40 6.84 15.47
N LYS A 41 -13.44 6.28 16.09
CA LYS A 41 -14.72 6.06 15.42
C LYS A 41 -15.27 7.35 14.82
N ALA A 42 -15.27 8.45 15.59
CA ALA A 42 -15.81 9.72 15.13
C ALA A 42 -15.01 10.31 13.96
N GLU A 43 -13.67 10.26 14.01
CA GLU A 43 -12.84 10.75 12.90
C GLU A 43 -12.97 9.89 11.65
N LEU A 44 -12.87 8.57 11.79
CA LEU A 44 -12.98 7.64 10.66
C LEU A 44 -14.37 7.73 10.01
N GLN A 45 -15.43 7.90 10.81
CA GLN A 45 -16.77 8.09 10.28
C GLN A 45 -16.87 9.40 9.47
N ARG A 46 -16.25 10.49 9.96
CA ARG A 46 -16.16 11.75 9.20
C ARG A 46 -15.40 11.57 7.89
N THR A 47 -14.31 10.81 7.88
CA THR A 47 -13.58 10.49 6.64
C THR A 47 -14.49 9.74 5.67
N VAL A 48 -15.13 8.64 6.10
CA VAL A 48 -16.08 7.88 5.25
C VAL A 48 -17.24 8.72 4.74
N ASP A 49 -17.77 9.64 5.54
CA ASP A 49 -18.88 10.51 5.13
C ASP A 49 -18.44 11.61 4.15
N SER A 50 -17.18 12.02 4.18
CA SER A 50 -16.63 13.03 3.26
C SER A 50 -16.07 12.45 1.96
N GLN A 51 -15.78 11.15 1.92
CA GLN A 51 -15.34 10.44 0.72
C GLN A 51 -16.39 10.49 -0.40
N LYS A 52 -15.94 10.82 -1.60
CA LYS A 52 -16.75 10.65 -2.81
C LYS A 52 -17.08 9.17 -2.98
N ARG A 53 -18.36 8.85 -3.15
CA ARG A 53 -18.78 7.47 -3.41
C ARG A 53 -18.26 6.99 -4.76
N ILE A 54 -17.64 5.83 -4.77
CA ILE A 54 -17.22 5.14 -5.98
C ILE A 54 -18.38 4.29 -6.52
N GLU A 55 -18.27 3.87 -7.78
CA GLU A 55 -19.32 3.12 -8.45
C GLU A 55 -19.64 1.82 -7.69
N GLY A 56 -20.94 1.54 -7.51
CA GLY A 56 -21.42 0.32 -6.85
C GLY A 56 -21.49 0.36 -5.32
N GLN A 57 -20.99 1.43 -4.65
CA GLN A 57 -21.20 1.59 -3.21
C GLN A 57 -22.66 1.87 -2.85
N GLY A 58 -23.06 1.43 -1.66
CA GLY A 58 -24.38 1.67 -1.09
C GLY A 58 -24.65 3.16 -0.85
N LYS A 59 -25.95 3.53 -0.91
CA LYS A 59 -26.40 4.86 -0.48
C LYS A 59 -26.35 4.94 1.05
N HIS A 60 -26.11 6.14 1.59
CA HIS A 60 -25.98 6.41 3.03
C HIS A 60 -27.16 5.85 3.87
N PRO A 61 -26.94 5.55 5.16
CA PRO A 61 -25.70 5.74 5.92
C PRO A 61 -24.76 4.52 5.85
N LEU A 62 -23.46 4.80 5.68
CA LEU A 62 -22.41 3.82 5.96
C LEU A 62 -22.00 4.00 7.41
N VAL A 63 -21.96 2.92 8.18
CA VAL A 63 -21.66 2.97 9.62
C VAL A 63 -20.41 2.18 9.87
N LEU A 64 -19.53 2.69 10.74
CA LEU A 64 -18.36 1.95 11.19
C LEU A 64 -18.23 1.88 12.71
N SER A 65 -17.45 0.91 13.15
CA SER A 65 -16.91 0.81 14.51
C SER A 65 -15.39 0.78 14.47
N ALA A 66 -14.75 1.25 15.53
CA ALA A 66 -13.30 1.21 15.71
C ALA A 66 -13.02 0.71 17.13
N ARG A 67 -12.17 -0.30 17.28
CA ARG A 67 -11.83 -0.90 18.58
C ARG A 67 -10.44 -1.53 18.57
N PHE A 68 -9.77 -1.55 19.71
CA PHE A 68 -8.53 -2.28 19.86
C PHE A 68 -8.79 -3.75 20.17
N GLU A 69 -8.16 -4.65 19.43
CA GLU A 69 -8.16 -6.08 19.70
C GLU A 69 -6.74 -6.61 19.85
N ARG A 70 -6.61 -7.73 20.56
CA ARG A 70 -5.39 -8.55 20.56
C ARG A 70 -5.57 -9.63 19.52
N ARG A 71 -4.66 -9.71 18.55
CA ARG A 71 -4.62 -10.79 17.56
C ARG A 71 -3.48 -11.75 17.90
N ASP A 72 -3.72 -13.04 17.71
CA ASP A 72 -2.66 -14.04 17.72
C ASP A 72 -2.07 -14.13 16.31
N GLU A 73 -0.83 -13.69 16.18
CA GLU A 73 -0.11 -13.73 14.92
C GLU A 73 0.60 -15.08 14.77
N PHE A 74 0.28 -15.80 13.70
CA PHE A 74 0.96 -17.05 13.31
C PHE A 74 0.91 -18.17 14.36
N GLY A 75 -0.09 -18.17 15.25
CA GLY A 75 -0.20 -19.16 16.33
C GLY A 75 0.97 -19.09 17.32
N ARG A 76 1.67 -17.95 17.39
CA ARG A 76 2.83 -17.76 18.28
C ARG A 76 2.43 -17.29 19.68
N GLY A 77 1.13 -17.11 19.96
CA GLY A 77 0.61 -16.69 21.25
C GLY A 77 0.91 -15.23 21.60
N ALA A 78 1.50 -14.47 20.66
CA ALA A 78 1.78 -13.06 20.84
C ALA A 78 0.49 -12.27 20.57
N ASN A 79 -0.19 -11.89 21.65
CA ASN A 79 -1.40 -11.07 21.65
C ASN A 79 -1.09 -9.61 21.30
N THR A 80 -0.74 -9.35 20.04
CA THR A 80 -0.32 -8.03 19.57
C THR A 80 -1.52 -7.08 19.45
N PRO A 81 -1.41 -5.80 19.83
CA PRO A 81 -2.50 -4.83 19.67
C PRO A 81 -2.74 -4.44 18.20
N TRP A 82 -3.98 -4.54 17.75
CA TRP A 82 -4.46 -4.11 16.44
C TRP A 82 -5.61 -3.12 16.60
N LEU A 83 -5.75 -2.18 15.66
CA LEU A 83 -6.99 -1.43 15.50
C LEU A 83 -7.89 -2.18 14.50
N ILE A 84 -9.07 -2.59 14.93
CA ILE A 84 -10.09 -3.17 14.07
C ILE A 84 -11.09 -2.10 13.70
N VAL A 85 -11.23 -1.86 12.39
CA VAL A 85 -12.24 -0.95 11.83
C VAL A 85 -13.24 -1.80 11.05
N ASP A 86 -14.44 -1.97 11.60
CA ASP A 86 -15.51 -2.74 10.95
C ASP A 86 -16.53 -1.79 10.34
N ILE A 87 -16.67 -1.85 9.02
CA ILE A 87 -17.47 -0.93 8.22
C ILE A 87 -18.65 -1.70 7.63
N SER A 88 -19.82 -1.07 7.56
CA SER A 88 -20.99 -1.70 6.93
C SER A 88 -20.68 -2.14 5.49
N LYS A 89 -21.18 -3.31 5.08
CA LYS A 89 -20.97 -3.88 3.72
C LYS A 89 -21.34 -2.94 2.56
N GLY A 90 -22.19 -1.95 2.80
CA GLY A 90 -22.48 -0.90 1.82
C GLY A 90 -21.25 -0.10 1.36
N TYR A 91 -20.14 -0.14 2.11
CA TYR A 91 -18.88 0.49 1.73
C TYR A 91 -18.14 -0.26 0.62
N LEU A 92 -18.44 -1.55 0.40
CA LEU A 92 -17.83 -2.31 -0.68
C LEU A 92 -18.44 -1.91 -2.03
N PRO A 93 -17.62 -1.63 -3.06
CA PRO A 93 -18.14 -1.41 -4.39
C PRO A 93 -18.72 -2.72 -4.95
N ARG A 94 -19.98 -2.67 -5.36
CA ARG A 94 -20.52 -3.70 -6.25
C ARG A 94 -19.89 -3.54 -7.61
N ASN A 95 -18.90 -4.37 -7.92
CA ASN A 95 -18.30 -4.38 -9.24
C ASN A 95 -19.39 -4.71 -10.28
N PRO A 96 -19.69 -3.82 -11.26
CA PRO A 96 -20.68 -4.10 -12.29
C PRO A 96 -20.31 -5.31 -13.16
N ASP A 97 -19.01 -5.62 -13.25
CA ASP A 97 -18.47 -6.79 -13.94
C ASP A 97 -18.37 -8.03 -13.03
N TYR A 98 -18.90 -7.99 -11.79
CA TYR A 98 -18.95 -9.15 -10.88
C TYR A 98 -19.57 -10.38 -11.54
N ASN A 99 -20.70 -10.18 -12.25
CA ASN A 99 -21.39 -11.26 -12.98
C ASN A 99 -20.63 -11.71 -14.25
N ARG A 100 -19.57 -10.99 -14.64
CA ARG A 100 -18.66 -11.34 -15.74
C ARG A 100 -17.36 -12.00 -15.23
N GLY A 101 -17.34 -12.39 -13.96
CA GLY A 101 -16.20 -13.03 -13.31
C GLY A 101 -15.12 -12.06 -12.84
N VAL A 102 -15.37 -10.75 -12.85
CA VAL A 102 -14.41 -9.74 -12.38
C VAL A 102 -14.66 -9.45 -10.91
N ARG A 103 -13.86 -10.09 -10.05
CA ARG A 103 -13.99 -10.03 -8.59
C ARG A 103 -12.68 -9.57 -7.96
N HIS A 104 -12.23 -8.38 -8.36
CA HIS A 104 -11.04 -7.74 -7.81
C HIS A 104 -11.35 -6.41 -7.11
N MET A 105 -10.45 -6.02 -6.22
CA MET A 105 -10.35 -4.71 -5.57
C MET A 105 -9.90 -3.68 -6.60
N GLY A 106 -10.78 -2.73 -6.92
CA GLY A 106 -10.45 -1.64 -7.84
C GLY A 106 -9.50 -0.62 -7.21
N ALA A 107 -8.71 0.05 -8.05
CA ALA A 107 -7.77 1.09 -7.64
C ALA A 107 -8.44 2.26 -6.90
N ASP A 108 -9.68 2.59 -7.25
CA ASP A 108 -10.49 3.59 -6.55
C ASP A 108 -10.94 3.15 -5.16
N PHE A 109 -11.16 1.84 -4.96
CA PHE A 109 -11.41 1.28 -3.65
C PHE A 109 -10.16 1.27 -2.78
N GLU A 110 -9.01 0.89 -3.35
CA GLU A 110 -7.70 0.96 -2.69
C GLU A 110 -7.35 2.39 -2.25
N ASP A 111 -7.70 3.41 -3.05
CA ASP A 111 -7.49 4.82 -2.71
C ASP A 111 -8.29 5.25 -1.48
N ILE A 112 -9.61 5.00 -1.47
CA ILE A 112 -10.47 5.42 -0.35
C ILE A 112 -10.17 4.62 0.93
N LEU A 113 -9.76 3.36 0.80
CA LEU A 113 -9.35 2.55 1.96
C LEU A 113 -7.98 3.00 2.49
N SER A 114 -7.07 3.38 1.60
CA SER A 114 -5.77 3.95 1.97
C SER A 114 -5.90 5.29 2.67
N GLU A 115 -6.83 6.16 2.26
CA GLU A 115 -7.15 7.40 2.99
C GLU A 115 -7.61 7.10 4.42
N LEU A 116 -8.47 6.10 4.58
CA LEU A 116 -8.99 5.69 5.89
C LEU A 116 -7.90 5.06 6.76
N HIS A 117 -7.04 4.23 6.17
CA HIS A 117 -5.87 3.67 6.85
C HIS A 117 -4.90 4.76 7.31
N ASN A 118 -4.58 5.72 6.44
CA ASN A 118 -3.68 6.83 6.75
C ASN A 118 -4.25 7.69 7.88
N THR A 119 -5.55 7.99 7.83
CA THR A 119 -6.26 8.70 8.91
C THR A 119 -6.12 7.96 10.24
N ALA A 120 -6.43 6.66 10.27
CA ALA A 120 -6.31 5.85 11.48
C ALA A 120 -4.87 5.82 12.02
N TYR A 121 -3.90 5.60 11.14
CA TYR A 121 -2.49 5.49 11.51
C TYR A 121 -1.93 6.81 12.06
N GLU A 122 -2.27 7.94 11.42
CA GLU A 122 -1.81 9.27 11.84
C GLU A 122 -2.38 9.70 13.19
N LEU A 123 -3.63 9.35 13.49
CA LEU A 123 -4.24 9.60 14.80
C LEU A 123 -3.60 8.79 15.93
N LEU A 124 -2.99 7.65 15.62
CA LEU A 124 -2.37 6.74 16.58
C LEU A 124 -0.87 6.92 16.71
N LEU A 125 -0.25 7.57 15.72
CA LEU A 125 1.19 7.84 15.70
C LEU A 125 1.59 8.57 16.98
N ASP A 126 2.61 8.04 17.66
CA ASP A 126 3.12 8.52 18.95
C ASP A 126 2.13 8.53 20.13
N VAL A 127 0.88 8.09 19.93
CA VAL A 127 -0.14 7.98 20.99
C VAL A 127 -0.12 6.58 21.60
N VAL A 128 -0.27 5.55 20.77
CA VAL A 128 -0.22 4.15 21.20
C VAL A 128 0.50 3.29 20.19
N HIS A 129 1.10 2.21 20.69
CA HIS A 129 1.71 1.20 19.83
C HIS A 129 0.67 0.18 19.38
N ILE A 130 0.44 0.12 18.06
CA ILE A 130 -0.33 -0.93 17.38
C ILE A 130 0.53 -1.59 16.30
N LYS A 131 0.18 -2.82 15.95
CA LYS A 131 0.77 -3.54 14.82
C LYS A 131 0.32 -2.97 13.48
N GLY A 132 -0.97 -2.73 13.35
CA GLY A 132 -1.61 -2.31 12.10
C GLY A 132 -3.10 -2.06 12.28
N VAL A 133 -3.73 -1.66 11.18
CA VAL A 133 -5.17 -1.41 11.08
C VAL A 133 -5.76 -2.50 10.20
N GLU A 134 -6.74 -3.22 10.74
CA GLU A 134 -7.47 -4.26 10.02
C GLU A 134 -8.87 -3.76 9.67
N PHE A 135 -9.23 -3.82 8.39
CA PHE A 135 -10.57 -3.49 7.93
C PHE A 135 -11.41 -4.76 7.80
N LEU A 136 -12.58 -4.72 8.42
CA LEU A 136 -13.64 -5.70 8.25
C LEU A 136 -14.85 -5.05 7.59
N PHE A 137 -15.64 -5.85 6.88
CA PHE A 137 -16.88 -5.43 6.23
C PHE A 137 -18.02 -6.35 6.66
N ASP A 138 -18.91 -5.84 7.50
CA ASP A 138 -19.89 -6.64 8.27
C ASP A 138 -19.22 -7.84 8.98
N GLY A 139 -18.08 -7.58 9.64
CA GLY A 139 -17.33 -8.58 10.41
C GLY A 139 -16.54 -9.59 9.58
N ARG A 140 -16.40 -9.41 8.27
CA ARG A 140 -15.62 -10.29 7.38
C ARG A 140 -14.45 -9.55 6.75
N ASP A 141 -13.33 -10.22 6.53
CA ASP A 141 -12.19 -9.65 5.82
C ASP A 141 -12.50 -9.36 4.33
N ILE A 142 -11.58 -8.68 3.67
CA ILE A 142 -11.74 -8.28 2.27
C ILE A 142 -11.76 -9.46 1.28
N TYR A 143 -11.03 -10.53 1.57
CA TYR A 143 -10.94 -11.72 0.70
C TYR A 143 -12.20 -12.58 0.73
N HIS A 144 -13.03 -12.45 1.76
CA HIS A 144 -14.39 -12.98 1.71
C HIS A 144 -15.18 -12.44 0.51
N TYR A 145 -14.93 -11.19 0.12
CA TYR A 145 -15.66 -10.50 -0.96
C TYR A 145 -14.91 -10.52 -2.29
N TYR A 146 -13.57 -10.53 -2.26
CA TYR A 146 -12.68 -10.56 -3.43
C TYR A 146 -11.66 -11.70 -3.30
N PRO A 147 -12.10 -12.98 -3.36
CA PRO A 147 -11.22 -14.11 -3.13
C PRO A 147 -10.13 -14.25 -4.20
N GLU A 148 -10.34 -13.73 -5.42
CA GLU A 148 -9.37 -13.73 -6.51
C GLU A 148 -8.13 -12.86 -6.26
N ASP A 149 -8.23 -11.92 -5.32
CA ASP A 149 -7.09 -11.10 -4.88
C ASP A 149 -6.45 -11.63 -3.59
N SER A 150 -6.87 -12.80 -3.11
CA SER A 150 -6.18 -13.44 -2.00
C SER A 150 -4.74 -13.73 -2.39
N PRO A 151 -3.77 -13.56 -1.46
CA PRO A 151 -2.42 -14.00 -1.71
C PRO A 151 -2.41 -15.51 -2.04
N PRO A 152 -1.48 -15.97 -2.89
CA PRO A 152 -1.37 -17.39 -3.20
C PRO A 152 -1.16 -18.20 -1.92
N GLU A 153 -1.86 -19.34 -1.80
CA GLU A 153 -1.74 -20.26 -0.64
C GLU A 153 -0.29 -20.73 -0.37
N TYR A 154 0.61 -20.59 -1.36
CA TYR A 154 2.00 -21.04 -1.33
C TYR A 154 2.92 -20.35 -0.32
N PHE A 155 2.46 -19.36 0.45
CA PHE A 155 3.19 -18.82 1.60
C PHE A 155 2.71 -19.43 2.92
N ASP A 156 2.79 -20.76 3.03
CA ASP A 156 2.71 -21.42 4.33
C ASP A 156 4.03 -21.19 5.11
N PRO A 157 4.00 -20.49 6.27
CA PRO A 157 5.19 -20.32 7.12
C PRO A 157 5.76 -21.65 7.65
N SER A 158 4.97 -22.73 7.60
CA SER A 158 5.32 -24.07 8.07
C SER A 158 6.12 -24.88 7.04
N HIS A 159 6.04 -24.51 5.76
CA HIS A 159 6.91 -25.06 4.72
C HIS A 159 8.32 -24.44 4.84
N LYS A 160 9.10 -25.03 5.76
CA LYS A 160 10.56 -24.79 5.91
C LYS A 160 11.35 -25.00 4.60
N ASP A 161 10.74 -25.63 3.61
CA ASP A 161 11.36 -26.00 2.33
C ASP A 161 11.23 -24.93 1.23
N ALA A 162 10.39 -23.89 1.39
CA ALA A 162 10.26 -22.82 0.38
C ALA A 162 11.36 -21.74 0.47
N VAL A 163 12.18 -21.77 1.52
CA VAL A 163 13.31 -20.82 1.71
C VAL A 163 14.67 -21.52 1.49
N SER A 164 14.69 -22.77 1.03
CA SER A 164 15.93 -23.51 0.78
C SER A 164 16.04 -24.10 -0.64
N SER A 165 15.91 -23.28 -1.68
CA SER A 165 16.71 -23.46 -2.91
C SER A 165 16.51 -22.28 -3.84
N ALA A 166 17.52 -21.41 -3.91
CA ALA A 166 17.59 -20.16 -4.66
C ALA A 166 16.69 -19.03 -4.15
N ALA A 167 17.18 -18.26 -3.17
CA ALA A 167 16.98 -16.82 -3.26
C ALA A 167 17.50 -16.40 -4.64
N THR A 168 16.61 -16.27 -5.61
CA THR A 168 16.99 -15.81 -6.93
C THR A 168 17.60 -14.43 -6.75
N SER A 169 18.79 -14.22 -7.28
CA SER A 169 19.52 -12.96 -7.27
C SER A 169 18.88 -11.87 -8.16
N THR A 170 17.60 -12.05 -8.50
CA THR A 170 16.78 -11.14 -9.28
C THR A 170 15.92 -10.30 -8.34
N VAL A 171 16.04 -8.98 -8.42
CA VAL A 171 15.20 -8.02 -7.69
C VAL A 171 14.37 -7.23 -8.70
N VAL A 172 13.08 -7.05 -8.46
CA VAL A 172 12.28 -6.07 -9.24
C VAL A 172 12.22 -4.77 -8.46
N VAL A 173 12.57 -3.66 -9.11
CA VAL A 173 12.36 -2.31 -8.57
C VAL A 173 11.25 -1.66 -9.39
N ALA A 174 10.11 -1.44 -8.77
CA ALA A 174 8.90 -0.97 -9.42
C ALA A 174 8.57 0.47 -9.01
N ALA A 175 8.69 1.40 -9.94
CA ALA A 175 8.17 2.74 -9.75
C ALA A 175 6.64 2.72 -9.72
N GLY A 176 6.05 3.30 -8.67
CA GLY A 176 4.61 3.47 -8.53
C GLY A 176 4.01 4.28 -9.67
N HIS A 177 2.77 3.98 -10.01
CA HIS A 177 1.94 4.75 -10.94
C HIS A 177 2.53 4.95 -12.35
N GLY A 178 1.99 5.92 -13.09
CA GLY A 178 2.29 6.23 -14.48
C GLY A 178 1.02 6.56 -15.24
N ILE A 179 1.17 7.29 -16.35
CA ILE A 179 0.05 7.67 -17.21
C ILE A 179 -0.66 6.42 -17.74
N TYR A 180 -1.99 6.41 -17.64
CA TYR A 180 -2.86 5.35 -18.13
C TYR A 180 -4.02 5.90 -18.95
N ARG A 181 -4.61 5.04 -19.77
CA ARG A 181 -5.82 5.36 -20.51
C ARG A 181 -7.03 5.27 -19.58
N ASN A 182 -7.60 6.42 -19.24
CA ASN A 182 -8.83 6.51 -18.45
C ASN A 182 -10.05 6.46 -19.39
N TYR A 183 -11.08 5.71 -19.00
CA TYR A 183 -12.33 5.59 -19.75
C TYR A 183 -13.54 6.18 -19.01
N GLY A 184 -13.28 7.01 -18.01
CA GLY A 184 -14.26 7.81 -17.29
C GLY A 184 -14.21 9.28 -17.70
N SER A 185 -15.10 10.05 -17.11
CA SER A 185 -15.18 11.50 -17.34
C SER A 185 -14.12 12.30 -16.58
N VAL A 186 -13.48 11.72 -15.55
CA VAL A 186 -12.50 12.41 -14.69
C VAL A 186 -11.33 12.98 -15.49
N CYS A 187 -10.86 12.24 -16.50
CA CYS A 187 -9.85 12.71 -17.45
C CYS A 187 -10.40 12.84 -18.88
N GLY A 188 -11.71 12.99 -19.08
CA GLY A 188 -12.31 13.20 -20.40
C GLY A 188 -12.01 12.11 -21.43
N LEU A 189 -12.01 10.83 -21.04
CA LEU A 189 -11.58 9.73 -21.91
C LEU A 189 -10.18 9.96 -22.51
N ALA A 190 -9.23 10.39 -21.68
CA ALA A 190 -7.85 10.71 -22.08
C ALA A 190 -6.81 9.84 -21.37
N TRP A 191 -5.56 10.05 -21.76
CA TRP A 191 -4.39 9.56 -21.04
C TRP A 191 -4.06 10.54 -19.91
N CYS A 192 -4.08 10.08 -18.67
CA CYS A 192 -3.78 10.94 -17.52
C CYS A 192 -2.94 10.21 -16.46
N PRO A 193 -2.23 10.96 -15.58
CA PRO A 193 -1.59 10.41 -14.39
C PRO A 193 -2.61 9.70 -13.49
N GLN A 194 -2.13 8.72 -12.71
CA GLN A 194 -2.94 8.05 -11.70
C GLN A 194 -3.11 8.88 -10.43
N ARG A 195 -2.13 9.73 -10.11
CA ARG A 195 -2.18 10.62 -8.95
C ARG A 195 -2.40 12.06 -9.37
N ASP A 196 -3.15 12.77 -8.55
CA ASP A 196 -3.30 14.21 -8.66
C ASP A 196 -2.00 14.92 -8.26
N GLU A 197 -1.82 16.15 -8.74
CA GLU A 197 -0.70 16.98 -8.34
C GLU A 197 -0.88 17.46 -6.89
N HIS A 198 0.14 17.25 -6.07
CA HIS A 198 0.22 17.77 -4.71
C HIS A 198 1.52 18.55 -4.54
N ASN A 199 1.41 19.80 -4.07
CA ASN A 199 2.57 20.69 -3.84
C ASN A 199 3.48 20.85 -5.08
N GLY A 200 2.91 20.87 -6.29
CA GLY A 200 3.65 20.97 -7.55
C GLY A 200 4.32 19.67 -8.00
N ILE A 201 4.05 18.55 -7.33
CA ILE A 201 4.61 17.23 -7.61
C ILE A 201 3.50 16.25 -7.99
N THR A 202 3.70 15.52 -9.08
CA THR A 202 2.88 14.35 -9.44
C THR A 202 3.72 13.09 -9.21
N GLU A 203 3.25 12.20 -8.34
CA GLU A 203 3.97 10.98 -7.94
C GLU A 203 4.42 10.15 -9.16
N ASP A 204 3.55 9.99 -10.15
CA ASP A 204 3.77 9.26 -11.41
C ASP A 204 5.08 9.61 -12.12
N PHE A 205 5.57 10.84 -11.93
CA PHE A 205 6.73 11.41 -12.62
C PHE A 205 7.99 11.48 -11.75
N VAL A 206 7.89 11.26 -10.44
CA VAL A 206 9.05 11.29 -9.52
C VAL A 206 9.53 9.89 -9.13
N THR A 207 8.60 8.92 -8.97
CA THR A 207 8.96 7.54 -8.61
C THR A 207 9.91 6.84 -9.60
N PRO A 208 9.93 7.13 -10.92
CA PRO A 208 10.95 6.57 -11.81
C PRO A 208 12.38 6.98 -11.45
N GLY A 209 12.55 8.19 -10.91
CA GLY A 209 13.84 8.69 -10.43
C GLY A 209 14.34 7.89 -9.23
N TYR A 210 13.47 7.68 -8.23
CA TYR A 210 13.79 6.84 -7.07
C TYR A 210 14.11 5.40 -7.45
N ALA A 211 13.35 4.82 -8.38
CA ALA A 211 13.62 3.48 -8.90
C ALA A 211 14.98 3.38 -9.61
N ALA A 212 15.35 4.41 -10.38
CA ALA A 212 16.66 4.47 -11.04
C ALA A 212 17.81 4.54 -10.03
N GLU A 213 17.69 5.35 -8.98
CA GLU A 213 18.69 5.46 -7.91
C GLU A 213 18.82 4.17 -7.10
N LEU A 214 17.70 3.57 -6.67
CA LEU A 214 17.75 2.30 -5.94
C LEU A 214 18.39 1.20 -6.79
N LYS A 215 18.03 1.11 -8.07
CA LYS A 215 18.67 0.18 -9.01
C LYS A 215 20.18 0.38 -9.08
N LYS A 216 20.64 1.62 -9.20
CA LYS A 216 22.07 1.95 -9.22
C LYS A 216 22.77 1.43 -7.96
N TRP A 217 22.22 1.72 -6.78
CA TRP A 217 22.84 1.29 -5.52
C TRP A 217 22.79 -0.22 -5.29
N LEU A 218 21.75 -0.92 -5.74
CA LEU A 218 21.71 -2.38 -5.69
C LEU A 218 22.82 -3.01 -6.54
N ILE A 219 23.08 -2.46 -7.74
CA ILE A 219 24.20 -2.92 -8.59
C ILE A 219 25.53 -2.59 -7.92
N GLU A 220 25.72 -1.37 -7.42
CA GLU A 220 27.01 -0.95 -6.88
C GLU A 220 27.36 -1.65 -5.56
N ARG A 221 26.38 -1.86 -4.67
CA ARG A 221 26.62 -2.31 -3.28
C ARG A 221 26.21 -3.75 -3.01
N SER A 222 25.44 -4.38 -3.90
CA SER A 222 24.89 -5.72 -3.69
C SER A 222 25.18 -6.67 -4.85
N HIS A 223 26.16 -6.38 -5.71
CA HIS A 223 26.50 -7.19 -6.88
C HIS A 223 26.85 -8.66 -6.58
N GLU A 224 27.28 -8.97 -5.35
CA GLU A 224 27.54 -10.35 -4.92
C GLU A 224 26.25 -11.17 -4.70
N THR A 225 25.11 -10.50 -4.46
CA THR A 225 23.81 -11.13 -4.17
C THR A 225 22.73 -10.81 -5.20
N VAL A 226 22.82 -9.66 -5.88
CA VAL A 226 21.87 -9.20 -6.91
C VAL A 226 22.56 -9.24 -8.27
N THR A 227 22.16 -10.19 -9.11
CA THR A 227 22.72 -10.40 -10.46
C THR A 227 21.78 -9.90 -11.57
N MET A 228 20.51 -9.67 -11.27
CA MET A 228 19.53 -9.17 -12.25
C MET A 228 18.58 -8.17 -11.59
N ILE A 229 18.22 -7.11 -12.31
CA ILE A 229 17.22 -6.14 -11.87
C ILE A 229 16.12 -5.99 -12.93
N GLY A 230 14.91 -6.44 -12.59
CA GLY A 230 13.70 -6.25 -13.41
C GLY A 230 13.14 -4.83 -13.25
N ASN A 231 12.62 -4.26 -14.34
CA ASN A 231 12.05 -2.90 -14.37
C ASN A 231 10.70 -2.96 -15.11
N PRO A 232 9.56 -2.81 -14.41
CA PRO A 232 8.25 -2.87 -15.05
C PRO A 232 7.93 -1.68 -15.97
N ARG A 233 8.54 -0.50 -15.69
CA ARG A 233 8.35 0.72 -16.49
C ARG A 233 9.53 0.98 -17.42
N SER A 234 9.24 1.52 -18.60
CA SER A 234 10.24 1.96 -19.57
C SER A 234 11.00 3.20 -19.08
N LYS A 235 12.21 3.39 -19.58
CA LYS A 235 13.01 4.62 -19.41
C LYS A 235 13.12 5.44 -20.69
N SER A 236 12.50 4.97 -21.79
CA SER A 236 12.63 5.63 -23.09
C SER A 236 11.92 6.98 -23.11
N THR A 237 12.57 7.94 -23.75
CA THR A 237 12.02 9.26 -24.09
C THR A 237 11.25 9.26 -25.39
N ASP A 238 11.25 8.15 -26.12
CA ASP A 238 10.50 8.01 -27.37
C ASP A 238 9.00 8.12 -27.11
N THR A 239 8.28 8.61 -28.10
CA THR A 239 6.84 8.83 -27.99
C THR A 239 6.07 7.53 -28.18
N HIS A 240 5.25 7.19 -27.18
CA HIS A 240 4.21 6.16 -27.31
C HIS A 240 3.05 6.73 -28.14
N GLN A 241 2.88 6.23 -29.36
CA GLN A 241 1.96 6.80 -30.34
C GLN A 241 0.50 6.89 -29.84
N PRO A 242 -0.09 5.86 -29.20
CA PRO A 242 -1.47 5.95 -28.71
C PRO A 242 -1.73 7.05 -27.67
N SER A 243 -0.72 7.42 -26.88
CA SER A 243 -0.87 8.44 -25.83
C SER A 243 -0.27 9.80 -26.19
N GLY A 244 0.64 9.85 -27.15
CA GLY A 244 1.47 11.04 -27.44
C GLY A 244 2.44 11.39 -26.32
N GLN A 245 2.59 10.54 -25.29
CA GLN A 245 3.48 10.76 -24.15
C GLN A 245 4.78 9.96 -24.33
N PRO A 246 5.90 10.42 -23.74
CA PRO A 246 7.12 9.62 -23.72
C PRO A 246 6.91 8.35 -22.88
N TRP A 247 7.53 7.24 -23.31
CA TRP A 247 7.38 5.93 -22.68
C TRP A 247 7.68 5.92 -21.18
N TRP A 248 8.67 6.71 -20.72
CA TRP A 248 9.02 6.77 -19.29
C TRP A 248 7.89 7.30 -18.39
N LYS A 249 6.93 8.06 -18.96
CA LYS A 249 5.77 8.54 -18.21
C LYS A 249 4.66 7.52 -18.07
N LEU A 250 4.64 6.47 -18.89
CA LEU A 250 3.54 5.51 -18.89
C LEU A 250 3.63 4.53 -17.73
N GLY A 251 2.47 3.99 -17.36
CA GLY A 251 2.37 2.87 -16.43
C GLY A 251 3.13 1.62 -16.91
N ALA A 252 3.44 0.74 -15.97
CA ALA A 252 4.09 -0.55 -16.20
C ALA A 252 3.34 -1.40 -17.23
N ARG A 253 2.00 -1.40 -17.20
CA ARG A 253 1.15 -2.17 -18.13
C ARG A 253 1.61 -2.05 -19.58
N TYR A 254 1.77 -0.82 -20.07
CA TYR A 254 2.08 -0.56 -21.49
C TYR A 254 3.50 -0.97 -21.86
N SER A 255 4.46 -0.76 -20.95
CA SER A 255 5.84 -1.18 -21.17
C SER A 255 5.95 -2.70 -21.26
N LEU A 256 5.18 -3.40 -20.42
CA LEU A 256 5.13 -4.86 -20.40
C LEU A 256 4.37 -5.42 -21.60
N GLU A 257 3.26 -4.80 -22.02
CA GLU A 257 2.56 -5.12 -23.27
C GLU A 257 3.49 -5.04 -24.49
N ALA A 258 4.32 -3.99 -24.57
CA ALA A 258 5.26 -3.83 -25.68
C ALA A 258 6.45 -4.81 -25.62
N SER A 259 6.91 -5.17 -24.43
CA SER A 259 8.11 -6.01 -24.24
C SER A 259 7.81 -7.50 -24.19
N TYR A 260 6.59 -7.87 -23.78
CA TYR A 260 6.11 -9.24 -23.61
C TYR A 260 4.71 -9.42 -24.23
N PRO A 261 4.55 -9.17 -25.56
CA PRO A 261 3.25 -9.22 -26.21
C PRO A 261 2.59 -10.61 -26.16
N ASP A 262 3.39 -11.67 -26.09
CA ASP A 262 2.93 -13.06 -26.02
C ASP A 262 2.61 -13.54 -24.60
N SER A 263 2.73 -12.64 -23.60
CA SER A 263 2.46 -12.92 -22.19
C SER A 263 1.35 -12.01 -21.63
N PRO A 264 0.13 -12.03 -22.19
CA PRO A 264 -0.96 -11.15 -21.75
C PRO A 264 -1.34 -11.36 -20.29
N GLU A 265 -1.02 -12.50 -19.67
CA GLU A 265 -1.27 -12.74 -18.25
C GLU A 265 -0.56 -11.74 -17.31
N ILE A 266 0.51 -11.06 -17.76
CA ILE A 266 1.26 -10.10 -16.93
C ILE A 266 0.84 -8.64 -17.14
N TRP A 267 0.07 -8.31 -18.18
CA TRP A 267 -0.35 -6.93 -18.49
C TRP A 267 -1.84 -6.79 -18.87
N HIS A 268 -2.55 -7.91 -18.99
CA HIS A 268 -3.97 -8.02 -19.29
C HIS A 268 -4.64 -9.14 -18.48
N SER A 269 -4.41 -9.10 -17.16
CA SER A 269 -4.88 -10.10 -16.20
C SER A 269 -6.39 -10.05 -15.92
N LEU A 270 -7.07 -8.96 -16.31
CA LEU A 270 -8.49 -8.72 -16.11
C LEU A 270 -9.21 -8.47 -17.46
N PRO A 271 -9.23 -9.43 -18.39
CA PRO A 271 -9.70 -9.20 -19.77
C PRO A 271 -11.18 -8.83 -19.87
N ASN A 272 -11.98 -9.19 -18.87
CA ASN A 272 -13.41 -8.88 -18.82
C ASN A 272 -13.74 -7.56 -18.10
N ASN A 273 -12.74 -6.84 -17.59
CA ASN A 273 -12.95 -5.58 -16.89
C ASN A 273 -13.28 -4.46 -17.88
N THR A 274 -14.49 -3.92 -17.79
CA THR A 274 -14.97 -2.84 -18.66
C THR A 274 -15.06 -1.51 -17.91
N GLY A 275 -14.71 -1.49 -16.62
CA GLY A 275 -14.71 -0.32 -15.76
C GLY A 275 -13.88 0.84 -16.30
N HIS A 276 -14.22 2.04 -15.83
CA HIS A 276 -13.59 3.28 -16.27
C HIS A 276 -12.10 3.38 -15.89
N LEU A 277 -11.66 2.63 -14.87
CA LEU A 277 -10.27 2.49 -14.40
C LEU A 277 -9.60 1.18 -14.82
N ARG A 278 -10.16 0.41 -15.76
CA ARG A 278 -9.64 -0.93 -16.11
C ARG A 278 -8.13 -0.97 -16.37
N GLU A 279 -7.58 0.04 -17.05
CA GLU A 279 -6.15 0.11 -17.36
C GLU A 279 -5.29 0.42 -16.14
N ARG A 280 -5.79 1.22 -15.19
CA ARG A 280 -5.13 1.48 -13.91
C ARG A 280 -5.11 0.22 -13.05
N ASN A 281 -6.22 -0.52 -13.03
CA ASN A 281 -6.29 -1.81 -12.34
C ASN A 281 -5.28 -2.80 -12.91
N GLU A 282 -5.19 -2.90 -14.24
CA GLU A 282 -4.18 -3.74 -14.90
C GLU A 282 -2.76 -3.28 -14.59
N ASP A 283 -2.50 -1.96 -14.58
CA ASP A 283 -1.19 -1.41 -14.23
C ASP A 283 -0.69 -1.81 -12.85
N ILE A 284 -1.54 -1.68 -11.83
CA ILE A 284 -1.25 -2.09 -10.44
C ILE A 284 -0.89 -3.58 -10.40
N ARG A 285 -1.70 -4.43 -11.06
CA ARG A 285 -1.51 -5.89 -11.08
C ARG A 285 -0.29 -6.31 -11.90
N SER A 286 0.08 -5.53 -12.91
CA SER A 286 1.15 -5.90 -13.84
C SER A 286 2.52 -5.99 -13.16
N ARG A 287 2.76 -5.17 -12.14
CA ARG A 287 4.05 -5.12 -11.42
C ARG A 287 4.37 -6.43 -10.68
N PRO A 288 3.52 -6.93 -9.76
CA PRO A 288 3.77 -8.22 -9.10
C PRO A 288 3.69 -9.40 -10.08
N LEU A 289 2.79 -9.36 -11.08
CA LEU A 289 2.68 -10.44 -12.08
C LEU A 289 3.94 -10.55 -12.95
N PHE A 290 4.53 -9.42 -13.34
CA PHE A 290 5.84 -9.42 -14.01
C PHE A 290 6.95 -9.99 -13.12
N ALA A 291 6.98 -9.62 -11.83
CA ALA A 291 7.96 -10.18 -10.91
C ALA A 291 7.82 -11.71 -10.78
N ASN A 292 6.60 -12.21 -10.76
CA ASN A 292 6.32 -13.65 -10.77
C ASN A 292 6.84 -14.29 -12.07
N HIS A 293 6.54 -13.69 -13.22
CA HIS A 293 6.92 -14.19 -14.54
C HIS A 293 8.43 -14.34 -14.71
N ILE A 294 9.22 -13.39 -14.22
CA ILE A 294 10.69 -13.47 -14.31
C ILE A 294 11.34 -14.24 -13.15
N GLY A 295 10.55 -14.80 -12.23
CA GLY A 295 11.05 -15.52 -11.06
C GLY A 295 11.88 -14.64 -10.13
N ALA A 296 11.41 -13.43 -9.81
CA ALA A 296 12.11 -12.51 -8.91
C ALA A 296 12.12 -13.02 -7.45
N GLY A 297 13.19 -12.71 -6.72
CA GLY A 297 13.35 -13.11 -5.31
C GLY A 297 12.69 -12.13 -4.35
N THR A 298 12.48 -10.90 -4.79
CA THR A 298 11.71 -9.86 -4.09
C THR A 298 11.33 -8.76 -5.09
N ILE A 299 10.25 -8.04 -4.79
CA ILE A 299 9.84 -6.81 -5.48
C ILE A 299 9.75 -5.65 -4.49
N LEU A 300 10.34 -4.52 -4.86
CA LEU A 300 10.30 -3.27 -4.11
C LEU A 300 9.51 -2.24 -4.92
N HIS A 301 8.31 -1.92 -4.46
CA HIS A 301 7.47 -0.84 -4.97
C HIS A 301 7.91 0.47 -4.34
N LEU A 302 7.99 1.54 -5.13
CA LEU A 302 8.43 2.85 -4.65
C LEU A 302 7.34 3.89 -4.91
N HIS A 303 6.86 4.48 -3.82
CA HIS A 303 5.78 5.46 -3.79
C HIS A 303 6.17 6.71 -3.00
N THR A 304 5.41 7.78 -3.21
CA THR A 304 5.37 8.95 -2.33
C THR A 304 3.98 9.10 -1.77
N ASN A 305 3.85 9.72 -0.60
CA ASN A 305 2.54 10.06 -0.06
C ASN A 305 2.38 11.57 0.04
N ALA A 306 1.14 12.05 0.03
CA ALA A 306 0.81 13.45 0.20
C ALA A 306 -0.10 13.63 1.42
N ALA A 307 0.27 14.57 2.27
CA ALA A 307 -0.52 15.01 3.40
C ALA A 307 -0.33 16.52 3.58
N ASN A 308 -0.63 17.04 4.78
CA ASN A 308 -0.35 18.44 5.08
C ASN A 308 1.15 18.77 4.95
N PRO A 309 1.54 20.04 4.72
CA PRO A 309 2.94 20.40 4.47
C PRO A 309 3.95 20.08 5.58
N SER A 310 3.48 19.84 6.82
CA SER A 310 4.35 19.42 7.94
C SER A 310 4.55 17.91 8.04
N ALA A 311 3.83 17.11 7.26
CA ALA A 311 3.96 15.66 7.27
C ALA A 311 5.29 15.23 6.64
N THR A 312 6.02 14.35 7.32
CA THR A 312 7.32 13.84 6.89
C THR A 312 7.53 12.41 7.39
N GLY A 313 8.44 11.68 6.75
CA GLY A 313 8.81 10.32 7.12
C GLY A 313 8.57 9.29 6.03
N VAL A 314 8.90 8.04 6.37
CA VAL A 314 8.76 6.87 5.50
C VAL A 314 7.91 5.79 6.18
N ARG A 315 7.27 4.95 5.36
CA ARG A 315 6.61 3.72 5.80
C ARG A 315 7.08 2.60 4.86
N VAL A 316 7.16 1.38 5.40
CA VAL A 316 7.29 0.17 4.59
C VAL A 316 6.06 -0.67 4.85
N LEU A 317 5.34 -1.00 3.79
CA LEU A 317 4.11 -1.79 3.84
C LEU A 317 4.38 -3.20 3.33
N PHE A 318 3.83 -4.19 4.01
CA PHE A 318 3.91 -5.59 3.62
C PHE A 318 2.54 -6.25 3.71
N HIS A 319 2.40 -7.41 3.08
CA HIS A 319 1.16 -8.15 3.14
C HIS A 319 0.95 -8.79 4.52
N THR A 320 -0.22 -8.61 5.16
CA THR A 320 -0.47 -9.22 6.48
C THR A 320 -0.32 -10.73 6.43
N GLY A 321 0.21 -11.31 7.50
CA GLY A 321 0.39 -12.76 7.59
C GLY A 321 1.59 -13.29 6.81
N ARG A 322 2.52 -12.44 6.35
CA ARG A 322 3.76 -12.88 5.68
C ARG A 322 5.01 -12.47 6.48
N ALA A 323 5.46 -13.39 7.33
CA ALA A 323 6.55 -13.13 8.29
C ALA A 323 7.93 -12.85 7.63
N ILE A 324 8.17 -13.40 6.44
CA ILE A 324 9.41 -13.14 5.69
C ILE A 324 9.41 -11.69 5.20
N ASP A 325 8.29 -11.23 4.63
CA ASP A 325 8.10 -9.86 4.16
C ASP A 325 8.26 -8.87 5.33
N GLU A 326 7.64 -9.17 6.48
CA GLU A 326 7.79 -8.37 7.69
C GLU A 326 9.26 -8.23 8.10
N LYS A 327 10.00 -9.34 8.12
CA LYS A 327 11.42 -9.34 8.50
C LYS A 327 12.24 -8.49 7.54
N LEU A 328 11.98 -8.60 6.23
CA LEU A 328 12.66 -7.80 5.21
C LEU A 328 12.32 -6.31 5.37
N GLY A 329 11.05 -5.96 5.55
CA GLY A 329 10.60 -4.58 5.73
C GLY A 329 11.18 -3.93 6.99
N ASN A 330 11.22 -4.66 8.11
CA ASN A 330 11.87 -4.20 9.34
C ASN A 330 13.38 -3.98 9.14
N SER A 331 14.04 -4.85 8.36
CA SER A 331 15.45 -4.69 8.02
C SER A 331 15.70 -3.43 7.19
N ILE A 332 14.86 -3.17 6.18
CA ILE A 332 14.95 -1.96 5.35
C ILE A 332 14.81 -0.72 6.23
N LEU A 333 13.77 -0.66 7.07
CA LEU A 333 13.56 0.47 7.98
C LEU A 333 14.73 0.70 8.93
N CYS A 334 15.34 -0.38 9.45
CA CYS A 334 16.53 -0.27 10.29
C CYS A 334 17.70 0.42 9.56
N TYR A 335 18.01 0.00 8.33
CA TYR A 335 19.06 0.62 7.53
C TYR A 335 18.70 2.05 7.08
N MET A 336 17.44 2.31 6.72
CA MET A 336 16.98 3.65 6.39
C MET A 336 17.16 4.59 7.57
N LYS A 337 16.82 4.15 8.78
CA LYS A 337 16.97 4.94 10.00
C LYS A 337 18.42 5.31 10.23
N GLU A 338 19.33 4.35 10.14
CA GLU A 338 20.77 4.59 10.28
C GLU A 338 21.29 5.58 9.23
N LEU A 339 20.98 5.37 7.94
CA LEU A 339 21.50 6.20 6.85
C LEU A 339 20.90 7.61 6.81
N ILE A 340 19.60 7.74 7.10
CA ILE A 340 18.91 9.03 7.07
C ILE A 340 19.31 9.86 8.28
N HIS A 341 19.29 9.29 9.49
CA HIS A 341 19.63 10.02 10.71
C HIS A 341 21.12 10.33 10.83
N ALA A 342 21.99 9.70 10.03
CA ALA A 342 23.39 10.10 9.90
C ALA A 342 23.57 11.44 9.15
N GLN A 343 22.53 11.95 8.49
CA GLN A 343 22.54 13.25 7.81
C GLN A 343 21.88 14.30 8.71
N GLU A 344 22.63 15.31 9.16
CA GLU A 344 22.14 16.37 10.07
C GLU A 344 20.79 16.99 9.63
N PRO A 345 20.55 17.31 8.33
CA PRO A 345 19.27 17.87 7.92
C PRO A 345 18.05 16.94 8.06
N TYR A 346 18.26 15.65 8.35
CA TYR A 346 17.22 14.63 8.43
C TYR A 346 17.18 13.91 9.79
N GLU A 347 17.79 14.46 10.84
CA GLU A 347 17.78 13.87 12.18
C GLU A 347 16.34 13.62 12.71
N ASP A 348 15.41 14.52 12.37
CA ASP A 348 14.00 14.47 12.76
C ASP A 348 13.10 13.76 11.73
N TYR A 349 13.66 13.26 10.62
CA TYR A 349 12.88 12.55 9.62
C TYR A 349 12.31 11.26 10.23
N THR A 350 10.99 11.06 10.17
CA THR A 350 10.36 9.94 10.86
C THR A 350 10.61 8.62 10.14
N VAL A 351 11.38 7.73 10.78
CA VAL A 351 11.57 6.34 10.32
C VAL A 351 11.04 5.39 11.40
N PRO A 352 9.93 4.67 11.16
CA PRO A 352 9.36 3.74 12.13
C PRO A 352 10.28 2.52 12.32
N ASN A 353 10.17 1.87 13.47
CA ASN A 353 10.97 0.66 13.76
C ASN A 353 10.36 -0.62 13.16
N MET A 354 9.12 -0.57 12.69
CA MET A 354 8.40 -1.74 12.18
C MET A 354 7.65 -1.41 10.90
N ALA A 355 7.67 -2.36 9.96
CA ALA A 355 6.85 -2.34 8.77
C ALA A 355 5.37 -2.56 9.14
N ILE A 356 4.48 -2.07 8.30
CA ILE A 356 3.04 -2.02 8.55
C ILE A 356 2.35 -3.10 7.69
N PRO A 357 1.56 -4.00 8.30
CA PRO A 357 0.78 -4.98 7.56
C PRO A 357 -0.44 -4.36 6.86
N ARG A 358 -0.71 -4.77 5.62
CA ARG A 358 -1.85 -4.35 4.78
C ARG A 358 -2.37 -5.55 3.96
N ASN A 359 -3.66 -5.58 3.65
CA ASN A 359 -4.30 -6.65 2.85
C ASN A 359 -4.94 -6.15 1.55
N ASP A 360 -4.99 -4.85 1.38
CA ASP A 360 -5.80 -4.14 0.40
C ASP A 360 -4.96 -3.53 -0.74
N LEU A 361 -3.69 -3.92 -0.85
CA LEU A 361 -2.77 -3.40 -1.86
C LEU A 361 -2.60 -4.42 -2.98
N GLY A 362 -3.06 -4.09 -4.19
CA GLY A 362 -2.94 -4.96 -5.36
C GLY A 362 -1.49 -5.30 -5.74
N GLU A 363 -0.58 -4.37 -5.44
CA GLU A 363 0.86 -4.51 -5.66
C GLU A 363 1.51 -5.58 -4.77
N ASN A 364 0.96 -5.83 -3.57
CA ASN A 364 1.50 -6.82 -2.64
C ASN A 364 0.77 -8.17 -2.71
N SER A 365 -0.55 -8.16 -2.90
CA SER A 365 -1.39 -9.36 -2.82
C SER A 365 -1.05 -10.42 -3.88
N LEU A 366 -0.68 -10.02 -5.09
CA LEU A 366 -0.45 -10.98 -6.19
C LEU A 366 0.99 -11.52 -6.28
N ALA A 367 1.90 -11.10 -5.40
CA ALA A 367 3.31 -11.46 -5.49
C ALA A 367 3.60 -12.85 -4.88
N HIS A 368 4.34 -13.68 -5.62
CA HIS A 368 4.78 -15.03 -5.22
C HIS A 368 6.15 -15.01 -4.51
N MET A 369 6.70 -13.83 -4.27
CA MET A 369 7.91 -13.54 -3.53
C MET A 369 7.61 -12.42 -2.52
N PRO A 370 8.49 -12.10 -1.55
CA PRO A 370 8.29 -10.96 -0.65
C PRO A 370 8.12 -9.63 -1.42
N PRO A 371 6.93 -9.00 -1.40
CA PRO A 371 6.70 -7.67 -1.93
C PRO A 371 6.73 -6.64 -0.79
N LEU A 372 7.41 -5.51 -1.01
CA LEU A 372 7.39 -4.38 -0.10
C LEU A 372 7.04 -3.11 -0.86
N LEU A 373 6.27 -2.24 -0.22
CA LEU A 373 5.87 -0.93 -0.74
C LEU A 373 6.36 0.20 0.16
#